data_AF-A0A7Y8KAD7-F1
#
_entry.id   AF-A0A7Y8KAD7-F1
#
_cell.length_a   1.000
_cell.length_b   1.000
_cell.length_c   1.000
_cell.angle_alpha   90.00
_cell.angle_beta   90.00
_cell.angle_gamma   90.00
#
_symmetry.space_group_name_H-M   'P 1'
#
loop_
_entity.id
_entity.type
_entity.pdbx_description
1 polymer ?
#
loop_
_entity_poly.entity_id
_entity_poly.type
_entity_poly.pdbx_seq_one_letter_code
_entity_poly.pdbx_strand_id
1 'polypeptide(L)'
;MSSVVAIVKSIVGQVFVISPEGTRRVLVEGDRLFAGDQIDTGMSGAVSLELADGRTLDLGRETQWSADLPDSSLDLAAAAENAAPSVAELQQ
;
A
#
# COMPACT_ATOMS: atom_id res chain seq x y z
N MET A 1 6.01 6.15 19.51
CA MET A 1 4.80 5.34 19.75
C MET A 1 4.20 5.05 18.38
N SER A 2 3.95 3.78 18.04
CA SER A 2 3.31 3.44 16.77
C SER A 2 1.81 3.63 16.93
N SER A 3 1.23 4.58 16.19
CA SER A 3 -0.21 4.86 16.24
C SER A 3 -0.93 4.05 15.19
N VAL A 4 -2.02 3.40 15.60
CA VAL A 4 -2.93 2.71 14.68
C VAL A 4 -3.67 3.77 13.87
N VAL A 5 -3.61 3.67 12.55
CA VAL A 5 -4.26 4.61 11.62
C VAL A 5 -5.49 4.01 10.94
N ALA A 6 -5.55 2.67 10.86
CA ALA A 6 -6.66 1.95 10.26
C ALA A 6 -6.75 0.52 10.79
N ILE A 7 -7.94 -0.07 10.70
CA ILE A 7 -8.24 -1.45 11.07
C ILE A 7 -8.92 -2.13 9.89
N VAL A 8 -8.50 -3.35 9.57
CA VAL A 8 -9.12 -4.15 8.52
C VAL A 8 -10.51 -4.62 8.94
N LYS A 9 -11.53 -4.27 8.16
CA LYS A 9 -12.93 -4.68 8.38
C LYS A 9 -13.33 -5.88 7.54
N SER A 10 -12.84 -5.97 6.31
CA SER A 10 -13.13 -7.06 5.39
C SER A 10 -12.01 -7.21 4.37
N ILE A 11 -11.70 -8.44 3.97
CA ILE A 11 -10.73 -8.76 2.91
C ILE A 11 -11.32 -9.79 1.95
N VAL A 12 -11.12 -9.54 0.66
CA VAL A 12 -11.36 -10.51 -0.41
C VAL A 12 -10.05 -10.76 -1.13
N GLY A 13 -9.73 -12.03 -1.40
CA GLY A 13 -8.49 -12.42 -2.06
C GLY A 13 -7.26 -12.24 -1.16
N GLN A 14 -6.14 -11.90 -1.77
CA GLN A 14 -4.86 -11.77 -1.06
C GLN A 14 -4.39 -10.32 -1.10
N VAL A 15 -4.24 -9.74 0.09
CA VAL A 15 -3.76 -8.37 0.28
C VAL A 15 -2.53 -8.43 1.16
N PHE A 16 -1.53 -7.61 0.84
CA PHE A 16 -0.31 -7.49 1.61
C PHE A 16 -0.18 -6.11 2.23
N VAL A 17 0.59 -6.05 3.31
CA VAL A 17 1.10 -4.81 3.85
C VAL A 17 2.62 -4.90 3.95
N ILE A 18 3.28 -3.80 3.63
CA ILE A 18 4.72 -3.60 3.73
C ILE A 18 4.92 -2.54 4.80
N SER A 19 5.49 -2.95 5.93
CA SER A 19 5.82 -2.01 7.01
C SER A 19 7.03 -1.15 6.63
N PRO A 20 7.24 0.01 7.27
CA PRO A 20 8.39 0.89 6.98
C PRO A 20 9.75 0.21 7.17
N GLU A 21 9.80 -0.86 7.98
CA GLU A 21 10.97 -1.73 8.16
C GLU A 21 11.23 -2.66 6.94
N GLY A 22 10.44 -2.56 5.87
CA GLY A 22 10.51 -3.39 4.67
C GLY A 22 9.89 -4.78 4.82
N THR A 23 9.25 -5.08 5.95
CA THR A 23 8.63 -6.38 6.21
C THR A 23 7.29 -6.49 5.48
N ARG A 24 7.18 -7.46 4.57
CA ARG A 24 5.93 -7.79 3.87
C ARG A 24 5.18 -8.89 4.61
N ARG A 25 3.90 -8.66 4.93
CA ARG A 25 2.99 -9.66 5.50
C ARG A 25 1.64 -9.65 4.80
N VAL A 26 0.90 -10.76 4.89
CA VAL A 26 -0.49 -10.83 4.40
C VAL A 26 -1.40 -10.15 5.42
N LEU A 27 -2.34 -9.34 4.95
CA LEU A 27 -3.38 -8.74 5.78
C LEU A 27 -4.54 -9.72 5.98
N VAL A 28 -5.10 -9.69 7.19
CA VAL A 28 -6.30 -10.46 7.56
C VAL A 28 -7.33 -9.55 8.23
N GLU A 29 -8.58 -9.99 8.29
CA GLU A 29 -9.63 -9.24 8.98
C GLU A 29 -9.28 -9.00 10.45
N GLY A 30 -9.49 -7.77 10.94
CA GLY A 30 -9.13 -7.34 12.28
C GLY A 30 -7.67 -6.91 12.45
N ASP A 31 -6.82 -7.01 11.41
CA ASP A 31 -5.46 -6.48 11.49
C ASP A 31 -5.46 -4.97 11.71
N ARG A 32 -4.46 -4.51 12.44
CA ARG A 32 -4.19 -3.10 12.67
C ARG A 32 -3.07 -2.64 11.77
N LEU A 33 -3.30 -1.50 11.14
CA LEU A 33 -2.37 -0.79 10.30
C LEU A 33 -1.82 0.40 11.06
N PHE A 34 -0.53 0.63 10.88
CA PHE A 34 0.21 1.67 11.56
C PHE A 34 0.68 2.72 10.56
N ALA A 35 0.96 3.91 11.07
CA ALA A 35 1.56 4.97 10.29
C ALA A 35 2.81 4.49 9.53
N GLY A 36 2.86 4.74 8.22
CA GLY A 36 3.93 4.31 7.32
C GLY A 36 3.77 2.90 6.73
N ASP A 37 2.74 2.13 7.13
CA ASP A 37 2.41 0.86 6.46
C ASP A 37 1.89 1.13 5.03
N GLN A 38 2.34 0.31 4.08
CA GLN A 38 1.89 0.38 2.68
C GLN A 38 1.11 -0.88 2.33
N ILE A 39 -0.14 -0.72 1.92
CA ILE A 39 -1.01 -1.80 1.47
C ILE A 39 -0.86 -2.02 -0.02
N ASP A 40 -0.83 -3.28 -0.42
CA ASP A 40 -0.84 -3.75 -1.80
C ASP A 40 -1.92 -4.82 -1.97
N THR A 41 -2.99 -4.51 -2.72
CA THR A 41 -4.09 -5.45 -2.94
C THR A 41 -3.83 -6.44 -4.09
N GLY A 42 -2.83 -6.19 -4.95
CA GLY A 42 -2.52 -7.04 -6.10
C GLY A 42 -3.72 -7.28 -7.04
N MET A 43 -3.59 -8.21 -7.98
CA MET A 43 -4.57 -8.40 -9.06
C MET A 43 -5.93 -8.98 -8.61
N SER A 44 -5.99 -9.58 -7.43
CA SER A 44 -7.18 -10.30 -6.94
C SER A 44 -7.64 -9.87 -5.54
N GLY A 45 -6.97 -8.89 -4.93
CA GLY A 45 -7.31 -8.44 -3.60
C GLY A 45 -8.24 -7.24 -3.59
N ALA A 46 -9.06 -7.15 -2.56
CA ALA A 46 -9.77 -5.94 -2.18
C ALA A 46 -9.86 -5.92 -0.65
N VAL A 47 -9.83 -4.73 -0.05
CA VAL A 47 -9.88 -4.58 1.39
C VAL A 47 -10.72 -3.37 1.79
N SER A 48 -11.56 -3.55 2.80
CA SER A 48 -12.27 -2.49 3.49
C SER A 48 -11.57 -2.18 4.81
N LEU A 49 -11.22 -0.93 5.02
CA LEU A 49 -10.50 -0.44 6.18
C LEU A 49 -11.37 0.57 6.95
N GLU A 50 -11.33 0.53 8.27
CA GLU A 50 -11.87 1.56 9.14
C GLU A 50 -10.72 2.43 9.63
N LEU A 51 -10.69 3.69 9.20
CA LEU A 51 -9.70 4.67 9.61
C LEU A 51 -9.89 5.02 11.09
N ALA A 52 -8.84 5.51 11.75
CA ALA A 52 -8.90 5.94 13.15
C ALA A 52 -9.92 7.06 13.41
N ASP A 53 -10.30 7.80 12.37
CA ASP A 53 -11.34 8.83 12.36
C ASP A 53 -12.78 8.26 12.26
N GLY A 54 -12.92 6.93 12.19
CA GLY A 54 -14.20 6.22 12.08
C GLY A 54 -14.76 6.13 10.66
N ARG A 55 -14.10 6.73 9.67
CA ARG A 55 -14.47 6.61 8.24
C ARG A 55 -14.03 5.26 7.68
N THR A 56 -14.78 4.75 6.70
CA THR A 56 -14.41 3.54 5.96
C THR A 56 -13.72 3.90 4.65
N LEU A 57 -12.65 3.18 4.31
CA LEU A 57 -11.90 3.27 3.08
C LEU A 57 -11.87 1.90 2.39
N ASP A 58 -12.42 1.82 1.19
CA ASP A 58 -12.43 0.61 0.38
C ASP A 58 -11.36 0.70 -0.71
N LEU A 59 -10.44 -0.27 -0.71
CA LEU A 59 -9.39 -0.42 -1.70
C LEU A 59 -9.76 -1.57 -2.64
N GLY A 60 -9.80 -1.27 -3.93
CA GLY A 60 -10.04 -2.25 -4.98
C GLY A 60 -8.80 -3.08 -5.31
N ARG A 61 -8.87 -3.84 -6.40
CA ARG A 61 -7.72 -4.55 -6.96
C ARG A 61 -6.67 -3.59 -7.51
N GLU A 62 -5.43 -4.07 -7.56
CA GLU A 62 -4.27 -3.37 -8.13
C GLU A 62 -4.11 -1.97 -7.55
N THR A 63 -4.49 -1.83 -6.27
CA THR A 63 -4.45 -0.57 -5.54
C THR A 63 -3.32 -0.65 -4.55
N GLN A 64 -2.51 0.41 -4.54
CA GLN A 64 -1.53 0.66 -3.52
C GLN A 64 -1.97 1.86 -2.70
N TRP A 65 -1.95 1.72 -1.38
CA TRP A 65 -2.32 2.79 -0.46
C TRP A 65 -1.33 2.84 0.69
N SER A 66 -0.87 4.03 1.01
CA SER A 66 0.01 4.27 2.14
C SER A 66 -0.79 4.81 3.31
N ALA A 67 -0.58 4.24 4.49
CA ALA A 67 -1.04 4.78 5.75
C ALA A 67 -0.24 6.05 6.05
N ASP A 68 -0.64 7.15 5.42
CA ASP A 68 0.00 8.44 5.58
C ASP A 68 0.09 8.83 7.06
N LEU A 69 1.31 9.12 7.50
CA LEU A 69 1.50 10.20 8.47
C LEU A 69 1.06 11.48 7.75
N PRO A 70 0.38 12.44 8.40
CA PRO A 70 -0.10 13.67 7.76
C PRO A 70 0.98 14.59 7.13
N ASP A 71 2.20 14.09 6.91
CA ASP A 71 3.38 14.81 6.44
C ASP A 71 4.25 13.95 5.46
N SER A 72 3.65 13.06 4.66
CA SER A 72 4.40 12.24 3.70
C SER A 72 3.85 12.35 2.28
N SER A 73 4.00 13.54 1.71
CA SER A 73 4.08 13.73 0.26
C SER A 73 5.41 13.19 -0.28
N LEU A 74 5.63 11.88 -0.18
CA LEU A 74 6.73 11.11 -0.75
C LEU A 74 6.07 9.76 -1.10
N ASP A 75 5.98 9.26 -2.31
CA ASP A 75 6.78 9.46 -3.50
C ASP A 75 6.01 8.73 -4.62
N LEU A 76 5.26 9.47 -5.45
CA LEU A 76 4.62 8.90 -6.66
C LEU A 76 5.53 9.07 -7.90
N ALA A 77 6.71 9.66 -7.72
CA ALA A 77 7.63 10.02 -8.79
C ALA A 77 8.70 8.95 -9.06
N ALA A 78 9.07 8.12 -8.08
CA ALA A 78 10.12 7.11 -8.20
C ALA A 78 9.63 5.76 -8.78
N ALA A 79 8.31 5.52 -8.82
CA ALA A 79 7.76 4.29 -9.39
C ALA A 79 7.75 4.28 -10.94
N ALA A 80 7.98 5.42 -11.59
CA ALA A 80 7.93 5.55 -13.05
C ALA A 80 9.31 5.54 -13.76
N GLU A 81 10.44 5.48 -13.04
CA GLU A 81 11.77 5.51 -13.66
C GLU A 81 12.40 4.12 -13.92
N ASN A 82 11.73 3.02 -13.56
CA ASN A 82 12.23 1.66 -13.81
C ASN A 82 11.50 0.96 -14.97
N ALA A 83 11.32 1.66 -16.09
CA ALA A 83 10.79 1.07 -17.32
C ALA A 83 11.41 1.70 -18.58
N ALA A 84 12.71 1.49 -18.79
CA ALA A 84 13.26 1.27 -20.14
C ALA A 84 14.71 0.74 -20.07
N PRO A 85 14.95 -0.57 -20.25
CA PRO A 85 16.24 -1.04 -20.72
C PRO A 85 16.41 -0.71 -22.22
N SER A 86 17.55 -0.10 -22.56
CA SER A 86 18.34 -0.32 -23.79
C SER A 86 17.75 0.00 -25.18
N VAL A 87 18.07 1.18 -25.76
CA VAL A 87 18.11 1.36 -27.24
C VAL A 87 19.12 2.43 -27.76
N ALA A 88 20.26 2.65 -27.11
CA ALA A 88 21.24 3.67 -27.56
C ALA A 88 22.58 3.09 -28.09
N GLU A 89 22.62 1.83 -28.51
CA GLU A 89 23.81 1.19 -29.11
C GLU A 89 23.63 0.79 -30.60
N LEU A 90 22.55 1.20 -31.27
CA LEU A 90 22.28 0.75 -32.64
C LEU A 90 21.68 1.82 -33.55
N GLN A 91 22.34 2.97 -33.78
CA GLN A 91 22.30 3.67 -35.09
C GLN A 91 23.54 4.57 -35.28
N GLN A 92 24.47 4.07 -36.11
CA GLN A 92 25.45 4.76 -36.98
C GLN A 92 26.65 5.46 -36.34
#